data_AF-A0A1C3N5V1-F1
#
_entry.id   AF-A0A1C3N5V1-F1
#
_cell.length_a   1.000
_cell.length_b   1.000
_cell.length_c   1.000
_cell.angle_alpha   90.00
_cell.angle_beta   90.00
_cell.angle_gamma   90.00
#
_symmetry.space_group_name_H-M   'P 1'
#
loop_
_entity.id
_entity.type
_entity.pdbx_description
1 polymer ?
#
loop_
_entity_poly.entity_id
_entity_poly.type
_entity_poly.pdbx_seq_one_letter_code
_entity_poly.pdbx_strand_id
1 'polypeptide(L)'
;MKTLYIDIETSPNLAYVWSLWRENIPLDRLVDAGQVLSVSWKWRGDKKVTFVSDHSPGHRGMLDETHAALSAADLVVHYNGGPFDIPHLNREFLLAEMAPPAPFQQLDLLRQVRKQFRFPSNKLAHVSTALGLEGKVKHSGFDLWVRCMAGEASAWREMEEYNKRDVVLLEELHDRLGGWLPGAPNARLHSGDETVCPQCGAGDLRREGHAYTQLGKYQRWQCRACGAWSRSSTRVSGTQVRSVS
;
A
#
# COMPACT_ATOMS: atom_id res chain seq x y z
N MET A 1 -10.29 12.67 -0.69
CA MET A 1 -9.17 11.88 -0.16
C MET A 1 -8.22 11.58 -1.30
N LYS A 2 -6.98 12.10 -1.24
CA LYS A 2 -5.90 11.79 -2.17
C LYS A 2 -5.26 10.47 -1.76
N THR A 3 -5.57 9.41 -2.49
CA THR A 3 -5.02 8.06 -2.28
C THR A 3 -3.84 7.85 -3.23
N LEU A 4 -2.68 7.57 -2.65
CA LEU A 4 -1.45 7.22 -3.36
C LEU A 4 -1.24 5.70 -3.26
N TYR A 5 -1.00 5.04 -4.39
CA TYR A 5 -0.49 3.67 -4.45
C TYR A 5 0.99 3.74 -4.72
N ILE A 6 1.80 3.08 -3.89
CA ILE A 6 3.27 3.14 -3.96
C ILE A 6 3.86 1.73 -3.83
N ASP A 7 4.96 1.52 -4.52
CA ASP A 7 5.80 0.32 -4.45
C ASP A 7 7.26 0.72 -4.68
N ILE A 8 8.19 0.12 -3.94
CA ILE A 8 9.63 0.38 -4.07
C ILE A 8 10.40 -0.88 -4.43
N GLU A 9 11.55 -0.69 -5.07
CA GLU A 9 12.56 -1.72 -5.22
C GLU A 9 13.86 -1.31 -4.54
N THR A 10 14.53 -2.27 -3.90
CA THR A 10 15.74 -2.02 -3.11
C THR A 10 16.90 -2.86 -3.63
N SER A 11 18.12 -2.31 -3.56
CA SER A 11 19.31 -3.09 -3.84
C SER A 11 19.56 -4.10 -2.72
N PRO A 12 20.12 -5.28 -3.03
CA PRO A 12 20.59 -6.19 -2.00
C PRO A 12 21.75 -5.57 -1.22
N ASN A 13 21.91 -6.01 0.04
CA ASN A 13 23.17 -5.82 0.74
C ASN A 13 24.30 -6.54 -0.01
N LEU A 14 25.44 -5.89 -0.17
CA LEU A 14 26.68 -6.52 -0.66
C LEU A 14 27.53 -6.92 0.54
N ALA A 15 27.92 -8.18 0.63
CA ALA A 15 28.73 -8.68 1.74
C ALA A 15 29.75 -9.74 1.30
N TYR A 16 30.88 -9.81 2.00
CA TYR A 16 31.83 -10.91 1.88
C TYR A 16 31.34 -12.12 2.69
N VAL A 17 31.19 -13.26 2.01
CA VAL A 17 30.75 -14.54 2.61
C VAL A 17 31.75 -15.65 2.26
N TRP A 18 31.93 -16.62 3.17
CA TRP A 18 32.82 -17.76 2.92
C TRP A 18 32.07 -18.96 2.33
N SER A 19 30.82 -19.13 2.75
CA SER A 19 29.91 -20.20 2.34
C SER A 19 28.54 -19.63 1.99
N LEU A 20 27.83 -20.33 1.10
CA LEU A 20 26.45 -20.01 0.74
C LEU A 20 25.43 -20.44 1.80
N TRP A 21 25.81 -21.34 2.72
CA TRP A 21 24.85 -22.03 3.60
C TRP A 21 25.08 -21.74 5.08
N ARG A 22 24.00 -21.35 5.77
CA ARG A 22 23.92 -21.16 7.24
C ARG A 22 24.95 -20.19 7.83
N GLU A 23 25.34 -19.15 7.10
CA GLU A 23 26.12 -18.05 7.67
C GLU A 23 25.21 -16.95 8.24
N ASN A 24 25.55 -16.46 9.43
CA ASN A 24 25.09 -15.16 9.91
C ASN A 24 26.16 -14.14 9.48
N ILE A 25 25.78 -13.11 8.73
CA ILE A 25 26.71 -12.12 8.19
C ILE A 25 26.86 -10.98 9.22
N PRO A 26 28.04 -10.82 9.86
CA PRO A 26 28.29 -9.68 10.75
C PRO A 26 28.51 -8.37 9.97
N LEU A 27 28.31 -7.23 10.64
CA LEU A 27 28.35 -5.91 10.00
C LEU A 27 29.71 -5.55 9.40
N ASP A 28 30.81 -6.06 9.97
CA ASP A 28 32.18 -5.86 9.46
C ASP A 28 32.43 -6.53 8.09
N ARG A 29 31.54 -7.43 7.66
CA ARG A 29 31.56 -8.03 6.32
C ARG A 29 30.61 -7.35 5.33
N LEU A 30 29.81 -6.38 5.79
CA LEU A 30 28.97 -5.59 4.92
C LEU A 30 29.86 -4.62 4.14
N VAL A 31 29.86 -4.78 2.82
CA VAL A 31 30.59 -3.90 1.90
C VAL A 31 29.73 -2.70 1.55
N ASP A 32 28.47 -2.94 1.24
CA ASP A 32 27.50 -1.90 0.90
C ASP A 32 26.10 -2.26 1.41
N ALA A 33 25.42 -1.27 1.96
CA ALA A 33 24.08 -1.43 2.49
C ALA A 33 23.05 -1.24 1.37
N GLY A 34 22.01 -2.07 1.36
CA GLY A 34 20.92 -1.95 0.40
C GLY A 34 20.21 -0.61 0.52
N GLN A 35 20.01 0.06 -0.61
CA GLN A 35 19.32 1.35 -0.75
C GLN A 35 18.07 1.19 -1.62
N VAL A 36 17.20 2.20 -1.61
CA VAL A 36 16.08 2.24 -2.56
C VAL A 36 16.64 2.49 -3.96
N LEU A 37 16.36 1.58 -4.91
CA LEU A 37 16.78 1.67 -6.31
C LEU A 37 15.75 2.38 -7.17
N SER A 38 14.46 2.12 -6.94
CA SER A 38 13.37 2.76 -7.66
C SER A 38 12.11 2.85 -6.83
N VAL A 39 11.27 3.81 -7.20
CA VAL A 39 9.95 4.02 -6.64
C VAL A 39 8.97 4.21 -7.79
N SER A 40 7.87 3.48 -7.73
CA SER A 40 6.70 3.72 -8.58
C SER A 40 5.54 4.19 -7.74
N TRP A 41 4.74 5.11 -8.28
CA TRP A 41 3.46 5.44 -7.68
C TRP A 41 2.43 5.88 -8.70
N LYS A 42 1.17 5.81 -8.27
CA LYS A 42 0.06 6.45 -8.96
C LYS A 42 -0.97 6.98 -7.98
N TRP A 43 -1.71 7.99 -8.41
CA TRP A 43 -2.90 8.45 -7.70
C TRP A 43 -4.11 7.62 -8.11
N ARG A 44 -5.03 7.45 -7.18
CA ARG A 44 -6.26 6.68 -7.42
C ARG A 44 -7.07 7.26 -8.57
N GLY A 45 -7.45 6.40 -9.53
CA GLY A 45 -8.18 6.76 -10.74
C GLY A 45 -7.33 7.37 -11.86
N ASP A 46 -6.07 7.74 -11.59
CA ASP A 46 -5.19 8.27 -12.63
C ASP A 46 -4.67 7.15 -13.52
N LYS A 47 -4.61 7.42 -14.83
CA LYS A 47 -3.95 6.51 -15.79
C LYS A 47 -2.43 6.63 -15.75
N LYS A 48 -1.92 7.80 -15.33
CA LYS A 48 -0.49 8.06 -15.27
C LYS A 48 0.12 7.33 -14.08
N VAL A 49 1.20 6.61 -14.34
CA VAL A 49 2.06 6.03 -13.32
C VAL A 49 3.41 6.72 -13.39
N THR A 50 3.89 7.20 -12.26
CA THR A 50 5.22 7.81 -12.14
C THR A 50 6.22 6.76 -11.72
N PHE A 51 7.42 6.82 -12.29
CA PHE A 51 8.56 6.01 -11.92
C PHE A 51 9.77 6.93 -11.84
N VAL A 52 10.54 6.75 -10.77
CA VAL A 52 11.80 7.43 -10.51
C VAL A 52 12.78 6.42 -9.93
N SER A 53 14.06 6.62 -10.21
CA SER A 53 15.10 5.70 -9.77
C SER A 53 16.44 6.38 -9.53
N ASP A 54 17.36 5.60 -8.96
CA ASP A 54 18.79 5.93 -8.86
C ASP A 54 19.44 6.21 -10.20
N HIS A 55 18.88 5.70 -11.30
CA HIS A 55 19.37 5.96 -12.64
C HIS A 55 18.81 7.25 -13.23
N SER A 56 17.53 7.53 -13.01
CA SER A 56 16.88 8.75 -13.49
C SER A 56 15.67 9.09 -12.61
N PRO A 57 15.59 10.30 -12.04
CA PRO A 57 16.49 11.45 -12.21
C PRO A 57 17.79 11.37 -11.38
N GLY A 58 18.10 10.20 -10.80
CA GLY A 58 19.18 10.04 -9.84
C GLY A 58 18.65 9.98 -8.41
N HIS A 59 19.44 9.44 -7.49
CA HIS A 59 19.00 9.14 -6.13
C HIS A 59 18.35 10.33 -5.41
N ARG A 60 18.98 11.52 -5.44
CA ARG A 60 18.41 12.70 -4.78
C ARG A 60 17.08 13.14 -5.39
N GLY A 61 16.97 13.18 -6.72
CA GLY A 61 15.72 13.55 -7.38
C GLY A 61 14.61 12.54 -7.14
N MET A 62 14.95 11.24 -7.09
CA MET A 62 14.02 10.18 -6.68
C MET A 62 13.48 10.45 -5.27
N LEU A 63 14.32 10.80 -4.31
CA LEU A 63 13.89 11.11 -2.94
C LEU A 63 13.03 12.38 -2.88
N ASP A 64 13.42 13.46 -3.57
CA ASP A 64 12.67 14.72 -3.58
C ASP A 64 11.25 14.52 -4.15
N GLU A 65 11.11 13.79 -5.27
CA GLU A 65 9.80 13.51 -5.86
C GLU A 65 8.96 12.55 -5.00
N THR A 66 9.58 11.52 -4.43
CA THR A 66 8.87 10.56 -3.57
C THR A 66 8.37 11.23 -2.29
N HIS A 67 9.20 12.08 -1.68
CA HIS A 67 8.84 12.86 -0.48
C HIS A 67 7.66 13.79 -0.75
N ALA A 68 7.67 14.49 -1.89
CA ALA A 68 6.57 15.36 -2.30
C ALA A 68 5.28 14.56 -2.53
N ALA A 69 5.36 13.40 -3.18
CA ALA A 69 4.21 12.53 -3.42
C ALA A 69 3.60 12.02 -2.10
N LEU A 70 4.43 11.53 -1.17
CA LEU A 70 3.98 11.09 0.16
C LEU A 70 3.36 12.24 0.95
N SER A 71 3.99 13.42 0.95
CA SER A 71 3.49 14.60 1.67
C SER A 71 2.17 15.12 1.12
N ALA A 72 1.86 14.86 -0.15
CA ALA A 72 0.59 15.23 -0.77
C ALA A 72 -0.54 14.21 -0.53
N ALA A 73 -0.23 13.03 0.01
CA ALA A 73 -1.19 11.94 0.19
C ALA A 73 -1.97 12.06 1.51
N ASP A 74 -3.27 11.81 1.46
CA ASP A 74 -4.07 11.58 2.67
C ASP A 74 -3.93 10.11 3.13
N LEU A 75 -3.89 9.21 2.14
CA LEU A 75 -3.79 7.77 2.32
C LEU A 75 -2.74 7.19 1.38
N VAL A 76 -1.81 6.43 1.93
CA VAL A 76 -0.83 5.64 1.19
C VAL A 76 -1.20 4.17 1.28
N VAL A 77 -1.45 3.56 0.12
CA VAL A 77 -1.75 2.14 -0.04
C VAL A 77 -0.51 1.44 -0.56
N HIS A 78 -0.17 0.30 0.04
CA HIS A 78 0.99 -0.53 -0.32
C HIS A 78 0.71 -2.01 -0.02
N TYR A 79 1.61 -2.89 -0.47
CA TYR A 79 1.57 -4.30 -0.15
C TYR A 79 2.82 -4.69 0.64
N ASN A 80 2.69 -4.83 1.97
CA ASN A 80 3.81 -5.01 2.90
C ASN A 80 4.67 -3.76 3.14
N GLY A 81 4.20 -2.55 2.79
CA GLY A 81 5.01 -1.34 2.92
C GLY A 81 5.09 -0.73 4.31
N GLY A 82 4.19 -1.10 5.22
CA GLY A 82 4.24 -0.65 6.61
C GLY A 82 5.53 -1.10 7.32
N PRO A 83 5.93 -2.38 7.19
CA PRO A 83 7.22 -2.85 7.69
C PRO A 83 8.38 -2.76 6.67
N PHE A 84 8.12 -2.48 5.39
CA PHE A 84 9.14 -2.50 4.33
C PHE A 84 9.34 -1.13 3.68
N ASP A 85 8.46 -0.72 2.76
CA ASP A 85 8.59 0.49 1.93
C ASP A 85 8.81 1.77 2.76
N ILE A 86 7.89 2.06 3.69
CA ILE A 86 7.91 3.30 4.46
C ILE A 86 9.15 3.39 5.36
N PRO A 87 9.56 2.33 6.09
CA PRO A 87 10.84 2.33 6.80
C PRO A 87 12.07 2.56 5.92
N HIS A 88 12.14 1.96 4.73
CA HIS A 88 13.26 2.18 3.80
C HIS A 88 13.29 3.63 3.32
N LEU A 89 12.16 4.17 2.87
CA LEU A 89 12.07 5.56 2.44
C LEU A 89 12.41 6.54 3.57
N ASN A 90 11.92 6.30 4.79
CA ASN A 90 12.28 7.13 5.96
C ASN A 90 13.77 7.11 6.26
N ARG A 91 14.45 5.95 6.10
CA ARG A 91 15.90 5.86 6.23
C ARG A 91 16.59 6.70 5.15
N GLU A 92 16.18 6.58 3.89
CA GLU A 92 16.77 7.38 2.80
C GLU A 92 16.57 8.88 3.05
N PHE A 93 15.37 9.31 3.45
CA PHE A 93 15.09 10.71 3.78
C PHE A 93 15.97 11.20 4.94
N LEU A 94 16.15 10.39 5.98
CA LEU A 94 17.01 10.74 7.11
C LEU A 94 18.47 10.89 6.68
N LEU A 95 18.99 9.97 5.88
CA LEU A 95 20.37 10.01 5.37
C LEU A 95 20.60 11.18 4.39
N ALA A 96 19.55 11.60 3.69
CA ALA A 96 19.56 12.78 2.80
C ALA A 96 19.28 14.10 3.53
N GLU A 97 19.25 14.10 4.87
CA GLU A 97 18.96 15.25 5.74
C GLU A 97 17.60 15.91 5.46
N MET A 98 16.62 15.12 5.01
CA MET A 98 15.25 15.57 4.76
C MET A 98 14.41 15.41 6.04
N ALA A 99 13.51 16.36 6.28
CA ALA A 99 12.45 16.20 7.28
C ALA A 99 11.51 15.05 6.87
N PRO A 100 10.82 14.41 7.81
CA PRO A 100 9.79 13.43 7.47
C PRO A 100 8.72 14.06 6.55
N PRO A 101 8.12 13.28 5.62
CA PRO A 101 7.00 13.76 4.81
C PRO A 101 5.81 14.14 5.70
N ALA A 102 4.87 14.92 5.15
CA ALA A 102 3.64 15.26 5.87
C ALA A 102 2.90 13.99 6.32
N PRO A 103 2.26 13.97 7.50
CA PRO A 103 1.60 12.78 8.01
C PRO A 103 0.48 12.27 7.08
N PHE A 104 0.48 10.97 6.80
CA PHE A 104 -0.54 10.28 6.02
C PHE A 104 -1.02 9.02 6.73
N GLN A 105 -2.22 8.56 6.38
CA GLN A 105 -2.73 7.27 6.81
C GLN A 105 -2.16 6.16 5.92
N GLN A 106 -1.99 4.95 6.48
CA GLN A 106 -1.46 3.80 5.73
C GLN A 106 -2.50 2.69 5.63
N LEU A 107 -2.60 2.08 4.45
CA LEU A 107 -3.38 0.87 4.21
C LEU A 107 -2.49 -0.21 3.60
N ASP A 108 -2.04 -1.13 4.46
CA ASP A 108 -1.24 -2.29 4.06
C ASP A 108 -2.15 -3.45 3.63
N LEU A 109 -2.24 -3.69 2.31
CA LEU A 109 -3.11 -4.74 1.79
C LEU A 109 -2.65 -6.15 2.20
N LEU A 110 -1.35 -6.39 2.41
CA LEU A 110 -0.88 -7.69 2.87
C LEU A 110 -1.42 -8.02 4.26
N ARG A 111 -1.40 -7.03 5.17
CA ARG A 111 -1.97 -7.20 6.51
C ARG A 111 -3.46 -7.50 6.45
N GLN A 112 -4.18 -6.80 5.58
CA GLN A 112 -5.61 -7.02 5.40
C GLN A 112 -5.89 -8.41 4.83
N VAL A 113 -5.12 -8.82 3.81
CA VAL A 113 -5.25 -10.16 3.22
C VAL A 113 -5.04 -11.25 4.26
N ARG A 114 -3.97 -11.16 5.07
CA ARG A 114 -3.66 -12.12 6.14
C ARG A 114 -4.72 -12.17 7.23
N LYS A 115 -5.35 -11.04 7.53
CA LYS A 115 -6.39 -10.94 8.55
C LYS A 115 -7.71 -11.54 8.08
N GLN A 116 -8.06 -11.33 6.81
CA GLN A 116 -9.40 -11.58 6.29
C GLN A 116 -9.51 -12.93 5.56
N PHE A 117 -8.40 -13.45 5.04
CA PHE A 117 -8.42 -14.63 4.18
C PHE A 117 -7.34 -15.64 4.57
N ARG A 118 -7.52 -16.87 4.08
CA ARG A 118 -6.59 -17.98 4.26
C ARG A 118 -6.12 -18.50 2.90
N PHE A 119 -5.38 -17.67 2.16
CA PHE A 119 -4.74 -18.09 0.91
C PHE A 119 -3.57 -19.04 1.19
N PRO A 120 -3.26 -19.99 0.28
CA PRO A 120 -2.05 -20.82 0.37
C PRO A 120 -0.75 -20.00 0.42
N SER A 121 -0.73 -18.84 -0.25
CA SER A 121 0.37 -17.87 -0.20
C SER A 121 -0.19 -16.46 -0.18
N ASN A 122 0.32 -15.61 0.70
CA ASN A 122 -0.05 -14.20 0.77
C ASN A 122 0.94 -13.31 -0.01
N LYS A 123 1.57 -13.83 -1.07
CA LYS A 123 2.35 -12.98 -1.98
C LYS A 123 1.38 -12.26 -2.91
N LEU A 124 1.64 -10.98 -3.21
CA LEU A 124 0.81 -10.16 -4.11
C LEU A 124 0.45 -10.93 -5.38
N ALA A 125 1.45 -11.48 -6.05
CA ALA A 125 1.28 -12.31 -7.25
C ALA A 125 0.26 -13.44 -7.09
N HIS A 126 0.32 -14.21 -6.00
CA HIS A 126 -0.57 -15.34 -5.79
C HIS A 126 -2.00 -14.88 -5.52
N VAL A 127 -2.17 -13.86 -4.68
CA VAL A 127 -3.47 -13.32 -4.31
C VAL A 127 -4.15 -12.69 -5.53
N SER A 128 -3.42 -11.89 -6.30
CA SER A 128 -3.91 -11.26 -7.52
C SER A 128 -4.34 -12.28 -8.56
N THR A 129 -3.52 -13.30 -8.84
CA THR A 129 -3.90 -14.39 -9.76
C THR A 129 -5.10 -15.18 -9.26
N ALA A 130 -5.18 -15.49 -7.96
CA ALA A 130 -6.32 -16.20 -7.38
C ALA A 130 -7.63 -15.41 -7.49
N LEU A 131 -7.55 -14.08 -7.56
CA LEU A 131 -8.68 -13.18 -7.79
C LEU A 131 -8.94 -12.90 -9.27
N GLY A 132 -8.22 -13.54 -10.19
CA GLY A 132 -8.36 -13.34 -11.63
C GLY A 132 -7.91 -11.95 -12.09
N LEU A 133 -6.99 -11.31 -11.36
CA LEU A 133 -6.31 -10.10 -11.82
C LEU A 133 -5.13 -10.52 -12.69
N GLU A 134 -5.07 -9.98 -13.89
CA GLU A 134 -4.03 -10.28 -14.87
C GLU A 134 -2.71 -9.56 -14.54
N GLY A 135 -1.64 -9.90 -15.25
CA GLY A 135 -0.51 -8.99 -15.41
C GLY A 135 0.56 -9.07 -14.34
N LYS A 136 1.12 -10.27 -14.11
CA LYS A 136 2.51 -10.30 -13.64
C LYS A 136 3.45 -10.44 -14.83
N VAL A 137 4.27 -9.41 -15.05
CA VAL A 137 5.51 -9.54 -15.81
C VAL A 137 6.43 -10.43 -14.96
N LYS A 138 6.83 -11.59 -15.49
CA LYS A 138 7.91 -12.36 -14.85
C LYS A 138 9.17 -11.52 -14.99
N HIS A 139 9.64 -10.92 -13.89
CA HIS A 139 10.99 -10.37 -13.86
C HIS A 139 12.01 -11.51 -13.94
N SER A 140 13.20 -11.21 -14.45
CA SER A 140 14.36 -12.11 -14.57
C SER A 140 14.93 -12.61 -13.22
N GLY A 141 14.21 -12.40 -12.11
CA GLY A 141 14.67 -12.72 -10.76
C GLY A 141 15.75 -11.75 -10.29
N PHE A 142 16.61 -12.20 -9.40
CA PHE A 142 17.71 -11.40 -8.83
C PHE A 142 18.65 -10.77 -9.87
N ASP A 143 18.75 -11.38 -11.06
CA ASP A 143 19.55 -10.88 -12.18
C ASP A 143 19.17 -9.45 -12.60
N LEU A 144 17.87 -9.10 -12.59
CA LEU A 144 17.40 -7.76 -12.92
C LEU A 144 18.03 -6.69 -12.02
N TRP A 145 18.12 -6.95 -10.72
CA TRP A 145 18.69 -6.02 -9.74
C TRP A 145 20.20 -5.86 -9.98
N VAL A 146 20.91 -6.96 -10.22
CA VAL A 146 22.36 -6.93 -10.53
C VAL A 146 22.63 -6.09 -11.78
N ARG A 147 21.84 -6.29 -12.84
CA ARG A 147 21.99 -5.54 -14.10
C ARG A 147 21.62 -4.07 -13.96
N CYS A 148 20.62 -3.74 -13.14
CA CYS A 148 20.31 -2.34 -12.79
C CYS A 148 21.47 -1.68 -12.05
N MET A 149 22.05 -2.37 -11.05
CA MET A 149 23.23 -1.89 -10.31
C MET A 149 24.47 -1.75 -11.19
N ALA A 150 24.59 -2.54 -12.25
CA ALA A 150 25.63 -2.40 -13.28
C ALA A 150 25.39 -1.23 -14.26
N GLY A 151 24.27 -0.50 -14.12
CA GLY A 151 23.94 0.64 -14.96
C GLY A 151 23.37 0.28 -16.34
N GLU A 152 22.90 -0.96 -16.53
CA GLU A 152 22.36 -1.39 -17.83
C GLU A 152 21.02 -0.69 -18.13
N ALA A 153 20.99 0.15 -19.16
CA ALA A 153 19.79 0.88 -19.56
C ALA A 153 18.61 -0.03 -19.94
N SER A 154 18.86 -1.22 -20.49
CA SER A 154 17.79 -2.19 -20.79
C SER A 154 17.18 -2.79 -19.52
N ALA A 155 17.99 -3.05 -18.50
CA ALA A 155 17.52 -3.53 -17.21
C ALA A 155 16.67 -2.47 -16.50
N TRP A 156 17.06 -1.20 -16.56
CA TRP A 156 16.26 -0.11 -15.98
C TRP A 156 14.89 0.05 -16.65
N ARG A 157 14.78 -0.20 -17.97
CA ARG A 157 13.47 -0.22 -18.66
C ARG A 157 12.60 -1.39 -18.21
N GLU A 158 13.20 -2.57 -18.02
CA GLU A 158 12.50 -3.75 -17.48
C GLU A 158 12.03 -3.48 -16.02
N MET A 159 12.87 -2.84 -15.21
CA MET A 159 12.54 -2.43 -13.84
C MET A 159 11.40 -1.42 -13.81
N GLU A 160 11.42 -0.42 -14.70
CA GLU A 160 10.35 0.57 -14.82
C GLU A 160 9.02 -0.08 -15.17
N GLU A 161 8.98 -0.97 -16.18
CA GLU A 161 7.76 -1.68 -16.55
C GLU A 161 7.22 -2.53 -15.39
N TYR A 162 8.11 -3.26 -14.73
CA TYR A 162 7.78 -4.13 -13.61
C TYR A 162 7.19 -3.36 -12.41
N ASN A 163 7.90 -2.35 -11.92
CA ASN A 163 7.51 -1.59 -10.74
C ASN A 163 6.26 -0.72 -11.01
N LYS A 164 6.10 -0.19 -12.24
CA LYS A 164 4.84 0.46 -12.65
C LYS A 164 3.67 -0.52 -12.69
N ARG A 165 3.88 -1.76 -13.13
CA ARG A 165 2.80 -2.76 -13.17
C ARG A 165 2.33 -3.11 -11.76
N ASP A 166 3.24 -3.24 -10.80
CA ASP A 166 2.89 -3.59 -9.42
C ASP A 166 1.99 -2.54 -8.77
N VAL A 167 2.22 -1.23 -8.99
CA VAL A 167 1.30 -0.19 -8.47
C VAL A 167 -0.06 -0.14 -9.17
N VAL A 168 -0.14 -0.52 -10.45
CA VAL A 168 -1.45 -0.68 -11.13
C VAL A 168 -2.20 -1.88 -10.57
N LEU A 169 -1.50 -3.01 -10.42
CA LEU A 169 -2.05 -4.22 -9.82
C LEU A 169 -2.49 -3.99 -8.38
N LEU A 170 -1.78 -3.14 -7.64
CA LEU A 170 -2.10 -2.75 -6.28
C LEU A 170 -3.44 -2.00 -6.20
N GLU A 171 -3.72 -1.08 -7.13
CA GLU A 171 -5.04 -0.44 -7.22
C GLU A 171 -6.15 -1.43 -7.60
N GLU A 172 -5.92 -2.25 -8.62
CA GLU A 172 -6.88 -3.29 -9.04
C GLU A 172 -7.24 -4.23 -7.87
N LEU A 173 -6.23 -4.62 -7.08
CA LEU A 173 -6.41 -5.43 -5.89
C LEU A 173 -7.14 -4.66 -4.78
N HIS A 174 -6.78 -3.40 -4.53
CA HIS A 174 -7.47 -2.57 -3.55
C HIS A 174 -8.96 -2.46 -3.86
N ASP A 175 -9.31 -2.16 -5.11
CA ASP A 175 -10.70 -2.04 -5.54
C ASP A 175 -11.43 -3.40 -5.42
N ARG A 176 -10.78 -4.50 -5.81
CA ARG A 176 -11.36 -5.85 -5.64
C ARG A 176 -11.61 -6.21 -4.17
N LEU A 177 -10.72 -5.77 -3.27
CA LEU A 177 -10.83 -6.05 -1.85
C LEU A 177 -11.75 -5.08 -1.10
N GLY A 178 -12.21 -3.98 -1.71
CA GLY A 178 -12.87 -2.86 -1.03
C GLY A 178 -13.90 -3.24 0.04
N GLY A 179 -14.79 -4.20 -0.24
CA GLY A 179 -15.83 -4.66 0.69
C GLY A 179 -15.31 -5.44 1.90
N TRP A 180 -14.06 -5.87 1.86
CA TRP A 180 -13.37 -6.73 2.83
C TRP A 180 -12.34 -5.98 3.67
N LEU A 181 -12.25 -4.66 3.57
CA LEU A 181 -11.20 -3.85 4.20
C LEU A 181 -11.75 -3.03 5.39
N PRO A 182 -12.05 -3.64 6.54
CA PRO A 182 -12.61 -2.95 7.69
C PRO A 182 -11.62 -1.96 8.27
N GLY A 183 -12.09 -0.76 8.59
CA GLY A 183 -11.29 0.26 9.27
C GLY A 183 -10.30 0.98 8.36
N ALA A 184 -10.50 0.97 7.05
CA ALA A 184 -9.77 1.90 6.18
C ALA A 184 -10.18 3.35 6.47
N PRO A 185 -9.33 4.32 6.08
CA PRO A 185 -9.62 5.75 6.18
C PRO A 185 -11.02 6.12 5.73
N ASN A 186 -11.72 6.90 6.55
CA ASN A 186 -13.08 7.31 6.24
C ASN A 186 -13.07 8.43 5.20
N ALA A 187 -13.36 8.06 3.94
CA ALA A 187 -13.39 8.98 2.81
C ALA A 187 -14.31 10.20 3.03
N ARG A 188 -15.37 10.08 3.83
CA ARG A 188 -16.30 11.19 4.17
C ARG A 188 -15.61 12.33 4.90
N LEU A 189 -14.63 12.01 5.76
CA LEU A 189 -13.90 13.03 6.52
C LEU A 189 -13.08 13.94 5.61
N HIS A 190 -12.70 13.46 4.42
CA HIS A 190 -11.92 14.23 3.46
C HIS A 190 -12.80 14.91 2.40
N SER A 191 -13.97 14.35 2.04
CA SER A 191 -14.87 14.98 1.08
C SER A 191 -15.82 16.00 1.72
N GLY A 192 -16.10 15.87 3.02
CA GLY A 192 -17.18 16.60 3.70
C GLY A 192 -18.58 16.13 3.30
N ASP A 193 -18.67 15.10 2.45
CA ASP A 193 -19.94 14.55 1.97
C ASP A 193 -20.35 13.35 2.82
N GLU A 194 -21.44 13.49 3.57
CA GLU A 194 -21.97 12.42 4.42
C GLU A 194 -22.73 11.33 3.66
N THR A 195 -23.01 11.55 2.37
CA THR A 195 -23.82 10.66 1.54
C THR A 195 -22.98 9.60 0.80
N VAL A 196 -21.65 9.69 0.84
CA VAL A 196 -20.77 8.74 0.16
C VAL A 196 -20.37 7.56 1.04
N CYS A 197 -19.93 6.46 0.44
CA CYS A 197 -19.36 5.33 1.14
C CYS A 197 -18.10 5.76 1.91
N PRO A 198 -17.99 5.47 3.22
CA PRO A 198 -16.80 5.82 3.99
C PRO A 198 -15.55 5.06 3.51
N GLN A 199 -15.72 3.94 2.81
CA GLN A 199 -14.61 3.12 2.33
C GLN A 199 -14.06 3.63 0.99
N CYS A 200 -14.92 3.70 -0.03
CA CYS A 200 -14.49 3.96 -1.40
C CYS A 200 -14.84 5.35 -1.92
N GLY A 201 -15.66 6.12 -1.20
CA GLY A 201 -16.13 7.44 -1.63
C GLY A 201 -17.29 7.44 -2.64
N ALA A 202 -17.85 6.29 -3.02
CA ALA A 202 -18.97 6.22 -3.96
C ALA A 202 -20.33 6.54 -3.28
N GLY A 203 -21.20 7.27 -3.97
CA GLY A 203 -22.54 7.67 -3.45
C GLY A 203 -23.61 6.57 -3.43
N ASP A 204 -23.35 5.40 -4.02
CA ASP A 204 -24.36 4.33 -4.12
C ASP A 204 -24.45 3.49 -2.84
N LEU A 205 -25.13 4.05 -1.84
CA LEU A 205 -25.40 3.41 -0.54
C LEU A 205 -26.85 2.95 -0.43
N ARG A 206 -27.03 1.64 -0.21
CA ARG A 206 -28.33 1.04 0.12
C ARG A 206 -28.53 0.99 1.62
N ARG A 207 -29.63 1.58 2.10
CA ARG A 207 -30.09 1.43 3.48
C ARG A 207 -30.54 0.00 3.72
N GLU A 208 -29.86 -0.75 4.59
CA GLU A 208 -30.13 -2.18 4.75
C GLU A 208 -29.88 -2.73 6.15
N GLY A 209 -30.97 -3.14 6.80
CA GLY A 209 -30.95 -3.75 8.11
C GLY A 209 -30.41 -2.81 9.19
N HIS A 210 -29.92 -3.40 10.28
CA HIS A 210 -29.38 -2.65 11.41
C HIS A 210 -28.08 -3.29 11.89
N ALA A 211 -27.14 -2.46 12.33
CA ALA A 211 -25.96 -2.90 13.06
C ALA A 211 -26.24 -2.81 14.56
N TYR A 212 -25.88 -3.86 15.29
CA TYR A 212 -26.04 -3.91 16.74
C TYR A 212 -24.66 -3.86 17.40
N THR A 213 -24.57 -3.06 18.44
CA THR A 213 -23.45 -3.01 19.38
C THR A 213 -23.98 -3.43 20.75
N GLN A 214 -23.11 -3.61 21.74
CA GLN A 214 -23.53 -3.94 23.11
C GLN A 214 -24.59 -2.97 23.68
N LEU A 215 -24.57 -1.70 23.26
CA LEU A 215 -25.41 -0.65 23.85
C LEU A 215 -26.43 -0.02 22.88
N GLY A 216 -26.47 -0.43 21.62
CA GLY A 216 -27.25 0.31 20.64
C GLY A 216 -27.46 -0.37 19.29
N LYS A 217 -28.58 0.01 18.68
CA LYS A 217 -29.01 -0.30 17.32
C LYS A 217 -28.73 0.92 16.43
N TYR A 218 -28.08 0.69 15.29
CA TYR A 218 -27.71 1.72 14.33
C TYR A 218 -28.21 1.34 12.94
N GLN A 219 -28.58 2.34 12.13
CA GLN A 219 -28.90 2.08 10.72
C GLN A 219 -27.65 1.61 9.99
N ARG A 220 -27.75 0.49 9.27
CA ARG A 220 -26.67 -0.07 8.47
C ARG A 220 -26.86 0.26 6.99
N TRP A 221 -25.74 0.39 6.27
CA TRP A 221 -25.67 0.74 4.87
C TRP A 221 -24.72 -0.22 4.14
N GLN A 222 -25.09 -0.65 2.95
CA GLN A 222 -24.22 -1.40 2.05
C GLN A 222 -23.87 -0.53 0.86
N CYS A 223 -22.59 -0.39 0.55
CA CYS A 223 -22.15 0.23 -0.69
C CYS A 223 -22.28 -0.77 -1.84
N ARG A 224 -22.95 -0.38 -2.93
CA ARG A 224 -23.06 -1.23 -4.13
C ARG A 224 -21.84 -1.17 -5.04
N ALA A 225 -21.03 -0.12 -4.93
CA ALA A 225 -19.80 0.01 -5.72
C ALA A 225 -18.67 -0.89 -5.19
N CYS A 226 -18.41 -0.89 -3.88
CA CYS A 226 -17.33 -1.69 -3.30
C CYS A 226 -17.80 -2.86 -2.43
N GLY A 227 -19.10 -2.99 -2.16
CA GLY A 227 -19.64 -4.04 -1.29
C GLY A 227 -19.47 -3.78 0.22
N ALA A 228 -18.76 -2.72 0.61
CA ALA A 228 -18.45 -2.45 2.02
C ALA A 228 -19.72 -2.12 2.83
N TRP A 229 -19.73 -2.62 4.06
CA TRP A 229 -20.76 -2.31 5.03
C TRP A 229 -20.33 -1.16 5.95
N SER A 230 -21.25 -0.25 6.22
CA SER A 230 -21.07 0.85 7.16
C SER A 230 -22.32 1.06 8.00
N ARG A 231 -22.23 1.89 9.05
CA ARG A 231 -23.37 2.24 9.90
C ARG A 231 -23.43 3.74 10.15
N SER A 232 -24.62 4.27 10.38
CA SER A 232 -24.81 5.64 10.86
C SER A 232 -24.14 5.84 12.22
N SER A 233 -23.68 7.06 12.46
CA SER A 233 -23.16 7.51 13.76
C SER A 233 -24.30 7.69 14.78
N THR A 234 -25.46 8.15 14.34
CA THR A 234 -26.64 8.32 15.17
C THR A 234 -27.28 6.98 15.52
N ARG A 235 -27.47 6.76 16.82
CA ARG A 235 -28.14 5.59 17.38
C ARG A 235 -29.64 5.67 17.13
N VAL A 236 -30.24 4.60 16.62
CA VAL A 236 -31.69 4.47 16.39
C VAL A 236 -32.40 4.12 17.71
N SER A 237 -31.86 3.18 18.47
CA SER A 237 -32.35 2.83 19.82
C SER A 237 -31.23 2.21 20.64
N GLY A 238 -31.38 2.17 21.96
CA GLY A 238 -30.38 1.61 22.89
C GLY A 238 -31.02 0.83 24.02
N THR A 239 -30.20 0.05 24.73
CA THR A 239 -30.63 -0.63 25.95
C THR A 239 -30.47 0.32 27.15
N GLN A 240 -31.39 0.25 28.11
CA GLN A 240 -31.31 0.95 29.39
C GLN A 240 -31.42 -0.08 30.51
N VAL A 241 -30.48 -0.02 31.46
CA VAL A 241 -30.64 -0.73 32.73
C VAL A 241 -31.32 0.24 33.69
N ARG A 242 -32.47 -0.17 34.24
CA ARG A 242 -33.21 0.59 35.25
C ARG A 242 -33.32 -0.25 36.52
N SER A 243 -33.29 0.40 37.67
CA SER A 243 -33.59 -0.26 38.94
C SER A 243 -35.04 -0.72 38.94
N VAL A 244 -35.29 -1.93 39.43
CA VAL A 244 -36.66 -2.37 39.74
C VAL A 244 -37.02 -1.70 41.06
N SER A 245 -37.98 -0.77 41.03
CA SER A 245 -38.60 -0.18 42.22
C SER A 245 -39.65 -1.09 42.79
#